data_AF-A0A1X9PWR4-F1
#
_entry.id   AF-A0A1X9PWR4-F1
#
_cell.length_a   1.000
_cell.length_b   1.000
_cell.length_c   1.000
_cell.angle_alpha   90.00
_cell.angle_beta   90.00
_cell.angle_gamma   90.00
#
_symmetry.space_group_name_H-M   'P 1'
#
loop_
_entity.id
_entity.type
_entity.pdbx_description
1 polymer ?
#
loop_
_entity_poly.entity_id
_entity_poly.type
_entity_poly.pdbx_seq_one_letter_code
_entity_poly.pdbx_strand_id
1 'polypeptide(L)' 'PSPWTLLLLPPLCTFLQLLRRILRSCLKIAAQNVYLEGNGAWTGETSVEMLLDMGLSHVIIGHSER' A
#
# COMPACT_ATOMS: atom_id res chain seq x y z
N PRO A 1 5.13 -5.51 23.41
CA PRO A 1 4.74 -5.31 21.99
C PRO A 1 5.30 -3.97 21.47
N SER A 2 6.32 -4.01 20.62
CA SER A 2 6.88 -2.81 19.99
C SER A 2 5.81 -2.12 19.12
N PRO A 3 5.62 -0.79 19.22
CA PRO A 3 4.65 -0.08 18.39
C PRO A 3 5.19 -0.02 16.96
N TRP A 4 4.55 -0.75 16.04
CA TRP A 4 4.87 -0.64 14.62
C TRP A 4 4.22 0.65 14.11
N THR A 5 5.02 1.61 13.64
CA THR A 5 4.49 2.83 13.04
C THR A 5 4.12 2.53 11.58
N LEU A 6 2.85 2.75 11.25
CA LEU A 6 2.30 2.55 9.90
C LEU A 6 2.64 3.79 9.06
N LEU A 7 3.36 3.60 7.95
CA LEU A 7 3.61 4.68 6.99
C LEU A 7 2.62 4.62 5.83
N LEU A 8 1.90 5.72 5.63
CA LEU A 8 0.91 5.94 4.58
C LEU A 8 1.62 6.32 3.26
N LEU A 9 1.41 5.56 2.19
CA LEU A 9 1.89 5.92 0.85
C LEU A 9 1.02 7.02 0.24
N PRO A 10 1.58 8.06 -0.40
CA PRO A 10 0.86 8.98 -1.29
C PRO A 10 0.36 8.23 -2.56
N PRO A 11 -0.49 8.83 -3.42
CA PRO A 11 -1.19 8.06 -4.45
C PRO A 11 -0.21 7.38 -5.39
N LEU A 12 -0.44 6.08 -5.60
CA LEU A 12 0.20 5.27 -6.62
C LEU A 12 1.72 5.08 -6.47
N CYS A 13 2.15 4.47 -5.37
CA CYS A 13 3.39 3.66 -5.27
C CYS A 13 4.72 4.30 -5.70
N THR A 14 4.74 5.59 -6.03
CA THR A 14 5.82 6.25 -6.77
C THR A 14 7.12 6.26 -5.97
N PHE A 15 6.97 6.29 -4.65
CA PHE A 15 8.07 6.35 -3.70
C PHE A 15 8.31 5.02 -2.98
N LEU A 16 7.64 3.92 -3.36
CA LEU A 16 7.74 2.65 -2.62
C LEU A 16 9.19 2.13 -2.54
N GLN A 17 9.92 2.17 -3.65
CA GLN A 17 11.32 1.72 -3.69
C GLN A 17 12.24 2.61 -2.84
N LEU A 18 12.02 3.93 -2.89
CA LEU A 18 12.77 4.90 -2.09
C LEU A 18 12.50 4.71 -0.59
N LEU A 19 11.23 4.56 -0.23
CA LEU A 19 10.79 4.35 1.14
C LEU A 19 11.33 3.03 1.69
N ARG A 20 11.32 1.95 0.92
CA ARG A 20 11.97 0.69 1.33
C ARG A 20 13.45 0.83 1.66
N ARG A 21 14.15 1.73 0.96
CA ARG A 21 15.57 1.98 1.18
C ARG A 21 15.84 2.88 2.39
N ILE A 22 14.92 3.77 2.71
CA ILE A 22 15.08 4.77 3.78
C ILE A 22 14.48 4.29 5.11
N LEU A 23 13.38 3.55 5.07
CA LEU A 23 12.65 3.12 6.26
C LEU A 23 13.38 1.98 6.96
N ARG A 24 13.50 2.11 8.28
CA ARG A 24 14.08 1.10 9.15
C ARG A 24 13.13 -0.09 9.28
N SER A 25 13.67 -1.26 9.64
CA SER A 25 12.96 -2.55 9.74
C SER A 25 11.73 -2.56 10.66
N CYS A 26 11.57 -1.57 11.53
CA CYS A 26 10.43 -1.43 12.43
C CYS A 26 9.18 -0.79 11.78
N LEU A 27 9.24 -0.39 10.51
CA LEU A 27 8.15 0.30 9.82
C LEU A 27 7.49 -0.62 8.79
N LYS A 28 6.15 -0.66 8.81
CA LYS A 28 5.36 -1.35 7.80
C LYS A 28 4.73 -0.32 6.88
N ILE A 29 4.76 -0.62 5.58
CA ILE A 29 4.18 0.21 4.53
C ILE A 29 2.81 -0.39 4.18
N ALA A 30 1.79 0.46 4.04
CA ALA A 30 0.46 0.07 3.62
C ALA A 30 -0.07 0.95 2.47
N ALA A 31 -0.90 0.35 1.63
CA ALA A 31 -1.66 1.10 0.63
C ALA A 31 -2.87 1.81 1.26
N GLN A 32 -3.33 2.88 0.64
CA GLN A 32 -4.50 3.64 1.11
C GLN A 32 -5.84 3.08 0.64
N ASN A 33 -5.82 2.35 -0.47
CA ASN A 33 -7.01 1.74 -1.04
C ASN A 33 -6.61 0.55 -1.90
N VAL A 34 -7.57 -0.34 -2.11
CA VAL A 34 -7.50 -1.41 -3.10
C VAL A 34 -8.85 -1.55 -3.78
N TYR A 35 -8.83 -1.90 -5.04
CA TYR A 35 -10.04 -2.27 -5.76
C TYR A 35 -10.45 -3.69 -5.39
N LEU A 36 -11.74 -3.90 -5.15
CA LEU A 36 -12.26 -5.15 -4.60
C LEU A 36 -12.31 -6.29 -5.63
N GLU A 37 -12.44 -5.96 -6.91
CA GLU A 37 -12.37 -6.96 -7.96
C GLU A 37 -10.92 -7.22 -8.34
N GLY A 38 -10.62 -8.46 -8.70
CA GLY A 38 -9.27 -8.89 -9.08
C GLY A 38 -8.78 -8.25 -10.38
N ASN A 39 -7.69 -8.79 -10.92
CA ASN A 39 -7.07 -8.27 -12.13
C ASN A 39 -8.07 -8.17 -13.30
N GLY A 40 -8.26 -6.96 -13.84
CA GLY A 40 -9.27 -6.65 -14.85
C GLY A 40 -8.99 -5.31 -15.53
N ALA A 41 -9.82 -4.91 -16.49
CA ALA A 41 -9.66 -3.67 -17.26
C ALA A 41 -10.10 -2.41 -16.48
N TRP A 42 -9.63 -2.29 -15.24
CA TRP A 42 -9.91 -1.19 -14.31
C TRP A 42 -8.79 -0.16 -14.41
N THR A 43 -8.78 0.60 -15.51
CA THR A 43 -7.74 1.61 -15.76
C THR A 43 -7.66 2.63 -14.63
N GLY A 44 -6.49 2.69 -13.98
CA GLY A 44 -6.22 3.62 -12.88
C GLY A 44 -6.39 3.03 -11.48
N GLU A 45 -7.00 1.84 -11.36
CA GLU A 45 -7.19 1.17 -10.08
C GLU A 45 -6.00 0.29 -9.69
N THR A 46 -5.85 0.03 -8.39
CA THR A 46 -4.81 -0.87 -7.85
C THR A 46 -5.47 -2.14 -7.32
N SER A 47 -5.08 -3.30 -7.86
CA SER A 47 -5.60 -4.59 -7.41
C SER A 47 -4.82 -5.14 -6.22
N VAL A 48 -5.41 -6.11 -5.51
CA VAL A 48 -4.74 -6.80 -4.39
C VAL A 48 -3.46 -7.49 -4.87
N GLU A 49 -3.48 -8.09 -6.05
CA GLU A 49 -2.33 -8.78 -6.64
C GLU A 49 -1.18 -7.82 -6.90
N MET A 50 -1.46 -6.60 -7.40
CA MET A 50 -0.43 -5.58 -7.57
C MET A 50 0.23 -5.19 -6.24
N LEU A 51 -0.54 -5.08 -5.16
CA LEU A 51 0.00 -4.76 -3.83
C LEU A 51 0.87 -5.91 -3.29
N LEU A 52 0.46 -7.15 -3.52
CA LEU A 52 1.21 -8.34 -3.12
C LEU A 52 2.52 -8.48 -3.91
N ASP A 53 2.50 -8.27 -5.23
CA ASP A 53 3.70 -8.24 -6.08
C ASP A 53 4.65 -7.11 -5.67
N MET A 54 4.07 -5.97 -5.28
CA MET A 54 4.81 -4.89 -4.69
C MET A 54 5.33 -5.21 -3.29
N GLY A 55 5.02 -6.36 -2.68
CA GLY A 55 5.47 -6.80 -1.36
C GLY A 55 4.86 -6.02 -0.19
N LEU A 56 3.67 -5.46 -0.40
CA LEU A 56 2.86 -4.86 0.65
C LEU A 56 1.98 -5.93 1.30
N SER A 57 1.74 -5.81 2.60
CA SER A 57 0.95 -6.78 3.38
C SER A 57 -0.29 -6.16 4.01
N HIS A 58 -0.44 -4.84 3.93
CA HIS A 58 -1.50 -4.11 4.60
C HIS A 58 -2.07 -3.06 3.65
N VAL A 59 -3.38 -2.85 3.74
CA VAL A 59 -4.11 -1.82 3.01
C VAL A 59 -5.17 -1.23 3.93
N ILE A 60 -5.36 0.08 3.85
CA ILE A 60 -6.46 0.78 4.50
C ILE A 60 -7.69 0.67 3.58
N ILE A 61 -8.86 0.41 4.18
CA ILE A 61 -10.14 0.37 3.50
C ILE A 61 -11.12 1.23 4.29
N GLY A 62 -11.93 2.03 3.60
CA GLY A 62 -12.94 2.89 4.23
C GLY A 62 -12.35 4.13 4.91
N HIS A 63 -11.27 4.68 4.36
CA HIS A 63 -10.83 6.01 4.76
C HIS A 63 -11.93 7.02 4.42
N SER A 64 -12.25 7.98 5.29
CA SER A 64 -13.40 8.89 5.10
C SER A 64 -13.38 9.74 3.82
N GLU A 65 -12.24 9.76 3.12
CA GLU A 65 -12.05 10.45 1.83
C GLU A 65 -12.28 9.55 0.60
N ARG A 66 -12.64 8.27 0.82
CA ARG A 66 -12.98 7.24 -0.16
C ARG A 66 -14.42 6.78 0.07
#